data_AF-A0ABC8SVK5-F1
#
_entry.id   AF-A0ABC8SVK5-F1
#
_cell.length_a   1.000
_cell.length_b   1.000
_cell.length_c   1.000
_cell.angle_alpha   90.00
_cell.angle_beta   90.00
_cell.angle_gamma   90.00
#
_symmetry.space_group_name_H-M   'P 1'
#
loop_
_entity.id
_entity.type
_entity.pdbx_description
1 polymer ?
#
loop_
_entity_poly.entity_id
_entity_poly.type
_entity_poly.pdbx_seq_one_letter_code
_entity_poly.pdbx_strand_id
1 'polypeptide(L)'
;MVLNTTTTVPNSTKTSIEDDDLPNPFGDLGLDLTDSELRETAYEILIGACRSSVAGKPLTYISNSEKSLDRSASMASSSGPSLQRSLTSTAASKVKKALGLKSKKKDLESVNQNAVSSVGKAKRAVTIGELIRIQMRVSEQTDSRVRRALLRVAAGQLGRRMESMVLPLELLQQFKSSDFSSQQEFEAWQKRNLKILEAGLLLHPHLPLDKAGTASQQLRQIIDLASDRPMESGKHSESMQALRSVVMSLACRSFDGSVSQTCHWADGIPLNLRLYQVLLEACFDINEETSVIEEVDEVLELMKKTWVILGINQMLHNLCFSWVLFHRYVATGQIETDLLFAADNLLMDVQKDAKATKDPAYSKILSSTLSSILGWAERGLLAYHGSFYRGNIDIMQNVLSLGVSAAKILVEEISSEYRRKRNEVDVACDRVDTYIRSSVRNAYAQASFHIFT
;
A
#
# COMPACT_ATOMS: atom_id res chain seq x y z
N MET A 1 -38.36 -49.27 -34.90
CA MET A 1 -39.01 -47.95 -34.90
C MET A 1 -39.68 -47.74 -33.56
N VAL A 2 -38.93 -47.29 -32.55
CA VAL A 2 -39.44 -46.77 -31.27
C VAL A 2 -38.42 -45.69 -30.86
N LEU A 3 -38.85 -44.44 -30.88
CA LEU A 3 -38.10 -43.28 -30.42
C LEU A 3 -38.37 -43.10 -28.92
N ASN A 4 -37.34 -43.16 -28.09
CA ASN A 4 -37.38 -42.65 -26.71
C ASN A 4 -36.55 -41.37 -26.65
N THR A 5 -37.25 -40.24 -26.60
CA THR A 5 -36.71 -38.92 -26.26
C THR A 5 -36.74 -38.77 -24.74
N THR A 6 -35.57 -38.75 -24.10
CA THR A 6 -35.44 -38.34 -22.70
C THR A 6 -34.96 -36.89 -22.67
N THR A 7 -35.87 -35.98 -22.37
CA THR A 7 -35.62 -34.55 -22.20
C THR A 7 -34.88 -34.30 -20.89
N THR A 8 -33.64 -33.84 -20.96
CA THR A 8 -32.88 -33.35 -19.81
C THR A 8 -33.33 -31.94 -19.43
N VAL A 9 -33.78 -31.77 -18.19
CA VAL A 9 -34.11 -30.48 -17.57
C VAL A 9 -32.82 -29.67 -17.35
N PRO A 10 -32.74 -28.38 -17.72
CA PRO A 10 -31.55 -27.58 -17.44
C PRO A 10 -31.57 -27.13 -15.97
N ASN A 11 -30.54 -27.56 -15.23
CA ASN A 11 -30.26 -27.04 -13.89
C ASN A 11 -29.91 -25.55 -13.98
N SER A 12 -30.63 -24.72 -13.23
CA SER A 12 -30.33 -23.31 -13.05
C SER A 12 -28.96 -23.15 -12.38
N THR A 13 -27.96 -22.75 -13.15
CA THR A 13 -26.71 -22.20 -12.63
C THR A 13 -27.03 -20.93 -11.87
N LYS A 14 -26.86 -20.97 -10.54
CA LYS A 14 -26.70 -19.78 -9.71
C LYS A 14 -25.61 -18.92 -10.33
N THR A 15 -25.97 -17.70 -10.72
CA THR A 15 -25.05 -16.63 -11.09
C THR A 15 -24.11 -16.41 -9.91
N SER A 16 -22.89 -16.92 -10.03
CA SER A 16 -21.76 -16.48 -9.22
C SER A 16 -21.61 -14.98 -9.43
N ILE A 17 -21.60 -14.23 -8.34
CA ILE A 17 -21.33 -12.80 -8.29
C ILE A 17 -20.07 -12.56 -9.13
N GLU A 18 -20.23 -11.76 -10.19
CA GLU A 18 -19.14 -11.32 -11.08
C GLU A 18 -18.00 -10.73 -10.24
N ASP A 19 -16.75 -10.97 -10.65
CA ASP A 19 -15.55 -10.43 -10.02
C ASP A 19 -15.75 -8.95 -9.67
N ASP A 20 -15.82 -8.64 -8.37
CA ASP A 20 -15.94 -7.29 -7.82
C ASP A 20 -14.59 -6.56 -8.01
N ASP A 21 -14.19 -6.33 -9.27
CA ASP A 21 -13.01 -5.53 -9.61
C ASP A 21 -13.31 -4.07 -9.28
N LEU A 22 -13.08 -3.70 -8.01
CA LEU A 22 -13.21 -2.32 -7.57
C LEU A 22 -12.09 -1.48 -8.19
N PRO A 23 -12.42 -0.38 -8.90
CA PRO A 23 -11.40 0.50 -9.43
C PRO A 23 -10.61 1.12 -8.27
N ASN A 24 -9.30 1.24 -8.46
CA ASN A 24 -8.46 1.86 -7.45
C ASN A 24 -8.73 3.37 -7.34
N PRO A 25 -9.06 3.90 -6.16
CA PRO A 25 -9.52 5.28 -6.01
C PRO A 25 -8.38 6.30 -6.09
N PHE A 26 -7.12 5.85 -6.03
CA PHE A 26 -5.98 6.74 -6.06
C PHE A 26 -5.65 7.23 -7.48
N GLY A 27 -6.20 6.61 -8.52
CA GLY A 27 -6.00 7.01 -9.91
C GLY A 27 -4.86 6.28 -10.61
N ASP A 28 -4.73 6.54 -11.91
CA ASP A 28 -3.77 5.88 -12.80
C ASP A 28 -2.42 6.64 -12.84
N LEU A 29 -1.34 5.87 -12.95
CA LEU A 29 0.03 6.39 -13.06
C LEU A 29 0.36 6.86 -14.49
N GLY A 30 -0.42 6.45 -15.50
CA GLY A 30 -0.17 6.82 -16.90
C GLY A 30 1.10 6.19 -17.49
N LEU A 31 1.65 5.18 -16.80
CA LEU A 31 2.74 4.32 -17.23
C LEU A 31 2.42 2.87 -16.88
N ASP A 32 2.90 1.96 -17.71
CA ASP A 32 2.83 0.52 -17.45
C ASP A 32 3.87 0.13 -16.39
N LEU A 33 3.57 0.45 -15.13
CA LEU A 33 4.29 0.01 -13.94
C LEU A 33 3.56 -1.18 -13.33
N THR A 34 4.22 -2.33 -13.33
CA THR A 34 3.67 -3.56 -12.75
C THR A 34 3.64 -3.47 -11.22
N ASP A 35 2.76 -4.25 -10.59
CA ASP A 35 2.70 -4.33 -9.12
C ASP A 35 4.03 -4.79 -8.50
N SER A 36 4.82 -5.61 -9.23
CA SER A 36 6.15 -6.01 -8.77
C SER A 36 7.14 -4.86 -8.76
N GLU A 37 7.12 -4.01 -9.79
CA GLU A 37 7.96 -2.82 -9.86
C GLU A 37 7.61 -1.81 -8.76
N LEU A 38 6.32 -1.64 -8.44
CA LEU A 38 5.87 -0.82 -7.32
C LEU A 38 6.28 -1.41 -5.96
N ARG A 39 6.14 -2.73 -5.76
CA ARG A 39 6.58 -3.43 -4.54
C ARG A 39 8.06 -3.27 -4.28
N GLU A 40 8.91 -3.48 -5.28
CA GLU A 40 10.35 -3.33 -5.11
C GLU A 40 10.74 -1.88 -4.83
N THR A 41 10.10 -0.91 -5.50
CA THR A 41 10.33 0.52 -5.28
C THR A 41 9.92 0.94 -3.86
N ALA A 42 8.73 0.53 -3.42
CA ALA A 42 8.24 0.78 -2.07
C ALA A 42 9.17 0.16 -1.00
N TYR A 43 9.66 -1.06 -1.25
CA TYR A 43 10.63 -1.73 -0.39
C TYR A 43 11.95 -0.95 -0.29
N GLU A 44 12.49 -0.49 -1.42
CA GLU A 44 13.70 0.34 -1.47
C GLU A 44 13.55 1.63 -0.65
N ILE A 45 12.41 2.32 -0.79
CA ILE A 45 12.08 3.51 0.00
C ILE A 45 12.05 3.18 1.49
N LEU A 46 11.39 2.08 1.88
CA LEU A 46 11.27 1.67 3.28
C LEU A 46 12.63 1.34 3.91
N ILE A 47 13.46 0.53 3.25
CA ILE A 47 14.80 0.19 3.74
C ILE A 47 15.68 1.45 3.78
N GLY A 48 15.56 2.33 2.80
CA GLY A 48 16.25 3.62 2.76
C GLY A 48 15.89 4.51 3.95
N ALA A 49 14.60 4.71 4.19
CA ALA A 49 14.07 5.51 5.30
C ALA A 49 14.47 4.95 6.68
N CYS A 50 14.44 3.62 6.84
CA CYS A 50 14.79 2.98 8.10
C CYS A 50 16.27 3.11 8.47
N ARG A 51 17.16 3.38 7.49
CA ARG A 51 18.60 3.59 7.74
C ARG A 51 18.93 4.97 8.28
N SER A 52 18.19 6.01 7.89
CA SER A 52 18.46 7.38 8.34
C SER A 52 18.38 7.53 9.87
N SER A 53 17.60 6.68 10.54
CA SER A 53 17.52 6.63 12.02
C SER A 53 18.69 5.91 12.72
N VAL A 54 19.58 5.23 11.98
CA VAL A 54 20.67 4.39 12.52
C VAL A 54 22.04 5.05 12.35
N ALA A 55 22.10 6.34 11.99
CA ALA A 55 23.33 7.09 11.74
C ALA A 55 24.35 7.16 12.91
N GLY A 56 24.08 6.52 14.06
CA GLY A 56 24.99 6.40 15.19
C GLY A 56 25.58 5.00 15.45
N LYS A 57 25.25 3.95 14.67
CA LYS A 57 25.87 2.61 14.87
C LYS A 57 26.35 2.00 13.55
N PRO A 58 27.65 1.72 13.39
CA PRO A 58 28.16 1.02 12.22
C PRO A 58 27.56 -0.39 12.17
N LEU A 59 27.07 -0.79 10.99
CA LEU A 59 26.65 -2.16 10.73
C LEU A 59 27.90 -3.03 10.67
N THR A 60 28.18 -3.79 11.73
CA THR A 60 29.05 -4.98 11.64
C THR A 60 28.35 -5.98 10.74
N TYR A 61 28.86 -6.14 9.51
CA TYR A 61 28.55 -7.27 8.67
C TYR A 61 29.05 -8.54 9.39
N ILE A 62 28.13 -9.32 9.97
CA ILE A 62 28.48 -10.64 10.51
C ILE A 62 28.54 -11.60 9.32
N SER A 63 29.74 -11.80 8.79
CA SER A 63 30.03 -12.87 7.86
C SER A 63 29.79 -14.21 8.56
N ASN A 64 29.04 -15.10 7.94
CA ASN A 64 28.64 -16.38 8.51
C ASN A 64 29.75 -17.45 8.39
N SER A 65 30.96 -17.08 8.78
CA SER A 65 32.14 -17.95 8.78
C SER A 65 33.14 -17.47 9.84
N GLU A 66 33.00 -17.99 11.06
CA GLU A 66 34.09 -18.51 11.90
C GLU A 66 33.61 -18.65 13.36
N LYS A 67 33.80 -19.84 13.91
CA LYS A 67 33.64 -20.11 15.33
C LYS A 67 34.78 -19.44 16.08
N SER A 68 34.50 -18.47 16.94
CA SER A 68 35.26 -18.28 18.17
C SER A 68 34.46 -17.49 19.19
N LEU A 69 34.59 -17.90 20.45
CA LEU A 69 34.06 -17.23 21.62
C LEU A 69 34.58 -15.79 21.69
N ASP A 70 33.70 -14.82 21.98
CA ASP A 70 33.80 -14.05 23.21
C ASP A 70 32.59 -13.15 23.44
N ARG A 71 32.06 -13.25 24.65
CA ARG A 71 31.01 -12.40 25.22
C ARG A 71 31.58 -11.03 25.52
N SER A 72 30.92 -9.97 25.07
CA SER A 72 30.80 -8.72 25.84
C SER A 72 29.51 -8.02 25.47
N ALA A 73 28.61 -7.98 26.44
CA ALA A 73 27.30 -7.35 26.37
C ALA A 73 27.45 -5.83 26.28
N SER A 74 26.77 -5.21 25.30
CA SER A 74 26.34 -3.82 25.38
C SER A 74 24.82 -3.79 25.23
N MET A 75 24.14 -4.08 26.34
CA MET A 75 22.72 -3.79 26.55
C MET A 75 22.53 -2.27 26.58
N ALA A 76 22.46 -1.64 25.41
CA ALA A 76 21.85 -0.33 25.25
C ALA A 76 20.47 -0.56 24.61
N SER A 77 19.45 -0.49 25.44
CA SER A 77 18.03 -0.56 25.10
C SER A 77 17.62 0.58 24.16
N SER A 78 17.84 0.40 22.85
CA SER A 78 17.10 1.17 21.85
C SER A 78 15.69 0.59 21.78
N SER A 79 14.76 1.17 22.55
CA SER A 79 13.36 0.76 22.68
C SER A 79 12.50 1.03 21.43
N GLY A 80 13.07 1.60 20.36
CA GLY A 80 12.37 1.87 19.11
C GLY A 80 12.32 0.67 18.13
N PRO A 81 11.37 0.67 17.18
CA PRO A 81 11.29 -0.35 16.14
C PRO A 81 12.50 -0.28 15.22
N SER A 82 13.08 -1.45 14.95
CA SER A 82 14.24 -1.62 14.09
C SER A 82 14.06 -2.84 13.21
N LEU A 83 14.62 -2.79 12.00
CA LEU A 83 14.62 -3.93 11.08
C LEU A 83 15.33 -5.17 11.64
N GLN A 84 16.19 -4.99 12.66
CA GLN A 84 16.95 -6.06 13.31
C GLN A 84 16.28 -6.60 14.57
N ARG A 85 15.13 -6.03 14.97
CA ARG A 85 14.38 -6.51 16.13
C ARG A 85 13.88 -7.92 15.83
N SER A 86 14.23 -8.87 16.68
CA SER A 86 13.73 -10.24 16.62
C SER A 86 12.24 -10.29 16.92
N LEU A 87 11.53 -11.21 16.25
CA LEU A 87 10.15 -11.55 16.58
C LEU A 87 10.09 -12.27 17.94
N THR A 88 9.94 -11.53 19.03
CA THR A 88 9.61 -12.07 20.35
C THR A 88 8.11 -11.90 20.60
N SER A 89 7.48 -12.79 21.36
CA SER A 89 6.06 -12.73 21.75
C SER A 89 5.58 -11.28 21.92
N THR A 90 4.81 -10.79 20.96
CA THR A 90 4.30 -9.42 20.95
C THR A 90 3.23 -9.30 22.03
N ALA A 91 3.28 -8.20 22.80
CA ALA A 91 2.15 -7.83 23.64
C ALA A 91 0.92 -7.58 22.76
N ALA A 92 -0.28 -7.59 23.34
CA ALA A 92 -1.51 -7.32 22.59
C ALA A 92 -1.37 -6.04 21.73
N SER A 93 -1.55 -6.18 20.42
CA SER A 93 -1.38 -5.10 19.44
C SER A 93 -2.35 -3.95 19.73
N LYS A 94 -1.85 -2.72 19.76
CA LYS A 94 -2.69 -1.53 19.99
C LYS A 94 -3.50 -1.22 18.74
N VAL A 95 -2.87 -1.34 17.57
CA VAL A 95 -3.53 -1.17 16.27
C VAL A 95 -4.64 -2.20 16.10
N LYS A 96 -4.39 -3.49 16.31
CA LYS A 96 -5.46 -4.51 16.20
C LYS A 96 -6.60 -4.23 17.17
N LYS A 97 -6.29 -3.86 18.42
CA LYS A 97 -7.31 -3.51 19.41
C LYS A 97 -8.15 -2.30 19.00
N ALA A 98 -7.51 -1.25 18.48
CA ALA A 98 -8.19 -0.05 18.01
C ALA A 98 -9.09 -0.33 16.79
N LEU A 99 -8.66 -1.26 15.93
CA LEU A 99 -9.41 -1.68 14.74
C LEU A 99 -10.45 -2.77 15.02
N GLY A 100 -10.49 -3.33 16.24
CA GLY A 100 -11.38 -4.45 16.57
C GLY A 100 -10.93 -5.81 16.00
N LEU A 101 -9.69 -5.92 15.54
CA LEU A 101 -9.12 -7.14 14.98
C LEU A 101 -8.68 -8.10 16.09
N LYS A 102 -8.90 -9.41 15.88
CA LYS A 102 -8.49 -10.45 16.82
C LYS A 102 -7.01 -10.79 16.64
N SER A 103 -6.28 -10.96 17.75
CA SER A 103 -4.95 -11.57 17.73
C SER A 103 -5.08 -13.09 17.65
N LYS A 104 -4.27 -13.73 16.81
CA LYS A 104 -4.14 -15.19 16.83
C LYS A 104 -3.39 -15.57 18.10
N LYS A 105 -4.10 -16.19 19.05
CA LYS A 105 -3.41 -16.91 20.12
C LYS A 105 -2.62 -18.03 19.45
N LYS A 106 -1.29 -17.95 19.48
CA LYS A 106 -0.46 -19.13 19.24
C LYS A 106 -0.79 -20.09 20.38
N ASP A 107 -1.64 -21.06 20.11
CA ASP A 107 -1.84 -22.19 21.00
C ASP A 107 -0.49 -22.91 21.11
N LEU A 108 0.22 -22.61 22.19
CA LEU A 108 1.28 -23.46 22.72
C LEU A 108 0.59 -24.67 23.35
N GLU A 109 -0.02 -25.51 22.53
CA GLU A 109 -0.42 -26.84 22.97
C GLU A 109 0.85 -27.64 23.25
N SER A 110 0.89 -28.11 24.49
CA SER A 110 1.90 -29.01 25.05
C SER A 110 2.10 -30.24 24.18
N VAL A 111 3.14 -30.24 23.35
CA VAL A 111 3.68 -31.49 22.79
C VAL A 111 4.52 -32.14 23.88
N ASN A 112 3.99 -33.26 24.37
CA ASN A 112 4.58 -34.17 25.33
C ASN A 112 6.08 -34.41 25.09
N GLN A 113 6.80 -34.46 26.21
CA GLN A 113 8.13 -35.01 26.32
C GLN A 113 8.14 -36.44 25.77
N ASN A 114 8.95 -36.69 24.74
CA ASN A 114 9.74 -37.91 24.45
C ASN A 114 9.87 -38.15 22.95
N ALA A 115 10.90 -37.60 22.33
CA ALA A 115 11.53 -38.20 21.16
C ALA A 115 13.01 -37.77 21.06
N VAL A 116 13.85 -38.78 21.01
CA VAL A 116 15.30 -38.76 21.02
C VAL A 116 15.88 -38.19 19.71
N SER A 117 16.89 -37.32 19.86
CA SER A 117 17.94 -36.94 18.91
C SER A 117 17.61 -36.81 17.40
N SER A 118 17.56 -35.56 16.90
CA SER A 118 18.15 -35.23 15.60
C SER A 118 18.65 -33.77 15.53
N VAL A 119 19.97 -33.66 15.48
CA VAL A 119 20.84 -32.65 14.85
C VAL A 119 20.18 -31.36 14.32
N GLY A 120 20.43 -30.26 15.04
CA GLY A 120 21.07 -29.06 14.49
C GLY A 120 20.51 -28.40 13.22
N LYS A 121 19.38 -27.70 13.33
CA LYS A 121 19.16 -26.44 12.60
C LYS A 121 18.70 -25.38 13.59
N ALA A 122 19.58 -24.46 13.93
CA ALA A 122 19.22 -23.27 14.69
C ALA A 122 18.08 -22.56 13.93
N LYS A 123 16.87 -22.55 14.48
CA LYS A 123 15.77 -21.71 13.98
C LYS A 123 16.29 -20.27 14.02
N ARG A 124 16.64 -19.72 12.85
CA ARG A 124 17.09 -18.33 12.70
C ARG A 124 16.00 -17.45 13.30
N ALA A 125 16.34 -16.57 14.23
CA ALA A 125 15.38 -15.60 14.74
C ALA A 125 14.96 -14.73 13.56
N VAL A 126 13.69 -14.85 13.15
CA VAL A 126 13.11 -13.99 12.11
C VAL A 126 13.08 -12.57 12.67
N THR A 127 13.49 -11.59 11.89
CA THR A 127 13.46 -10.18 12.27
C THR A 127 12.28 -9.48 11.60
N ILE A 128 11.91 -8.29 12.08
CA ILE A 128 10.86 -7.47 11.43
C ILE A 128 11.24 -7.13 9.98
N GLY A 129 12.52 -6.87 9.70
CA GLY A 129 12.98 -6.61 8.34
C GLY A 129 12.81 -7.82 7.40
N GLU A 130 13.01 -9.03 7.94
CA GLU A 130 12.78 -10.28 7.21
C GLU A 130 11.28 -10.56 7.01
N LEU A 131 10.46 -10.28 8.02
CA LEU A 131 9.01 -10.36 7.91
C LEU A 131 8.48 -9.45 6.79
N ILE A 132 8.85 -8.16 6.79
CA ILE A 132 8.42 -7.21 5.77
C ILE A 132 8.89 -7.64 4.38
N ARG A 133 10.14 -8.13 4.25
CA ARG A 133 10.66 -8.65 2.98
C ARG A 133 9.74 -9.75 2.42
N ILE A 134 9.34 -10.70 3.28
CA ILE A 134 8.47 -11.81 2.90
C ILE A 134 7.08 -11.28 2.53
N GLN A 135 6.47 -10.42 3.35
CA GLN A 135 5.13 -9.86 3.06
C GLN A 135 5.11 -9.05 1.76
N MET A 136 6.19 -8.34 1.44
CA MET A 136 6.33 -7.59 0.20
C MET A 136 6.79 -8.44 -1.01
N ARG A 137 6.94 -9.76 -0.86
CA ARG A 137 7.36 -10.69 -1.92
C ARG A 137 8.72 -10.34 -2.55
N VAL A 138 9.63 -9.76 -1.76
CA VAL A 138 10.98 -9.36 -2.23
C VAL A 138 11.96 -10.51 -2.03
N SER A 139 12.74 -10.86 -3.05
CA SER A 139 13.73 -11.93 -2.95
C SER A 139 14.89 -11.57 -2.01
N GLU A 140 15.55 -12.56 -1.40
CA GLU A 140 16.76 -12.32 -0.59
C GLU A 140 17.89 -11.69 -1.41
N GLN A 141 17.97 -12.01 -2.71
CA GLN A 141 18.96 -11.44 -3.62
C GLN A 141 18.69 -9.94 -3.84
N THR A 142 17.43 -9.56 -4.10
CA THR A 142 17.03 -8.16 -4.22
C THR A 142 17.27 -7.40 -2.92
N ASP A 143 16.87 -7.95 -1.77
CA ASP A 143 17.15 -7.32 -0.47
C ASP A 143 18.66 -7.09 -0.23
N SER A 144 19.47 -8.13 -0.48
CA SER A 144 20.93 -8.03 -0.31
C SER A 144 21.54 -6.95 -1.19
N ARG A 145 21.09 -6.83 -2.45
CA ARG A 145 21.51 -5.78 -3.39
C ARG A 145 21.11 -4.40 -2.89
N VAL A 146 19.84 -4.21 -2.54
CA VAL A 146 19.31 -2.94 -2.03
C VAL A 146 20.08 -2.49 -0.79
N ARG A 147 20.28 -3.39 0.19
CA ARG A 147 21.06 -3.08 1.40
C ARG A 147 22.49 -2.67 1.07
N ARG A 148 23.16 -3.35 0.13
CA ARG A 148 24.54 -3.04 -0.29
C ARG A 148 24.62 -1.70 -1.02
N ALA A 149 23.67 -1.40 -1.90
CA ALA A 149 23.63 -0.13 -2.61
C ALA A 149 23.37 1.03 -1.64
N LEU A 150 22.39 0.90 -0.75
CA LEU A 150 22.11 1.92 0.26
C LEU A 150 23.29 2.17 1.21
N LEU A 151 24.10 1.15 1.50
CA LEU A 151 25.37 1.33 2.23
C LEU A 151 26.38 2.18 1.44
N ARG A 152 26.51 1.93 0.13
CA ARG A 152 27.38 2.74 -0.76
C ARG A 152 26.88 4.17 -0.91
N VAL A 153 25.57 4.37 -1.05
CA VAL A 153 24.95 5.71 -1.06
C VAL A 153 25.25 6.44 0.24
N ALA A 154 25.01 5.81 1.40
CA ALA A 154 25.27 6.44 2.70
C ALA A 154 26.75 6.83 2.88
N ALA A 155 27.68 5.97 2.48
CA ALA A 155 29.12 6.27 2.53
C ALA A 155 29.52 7.45 1.63
N GLY A 156 28.85 7.61 0.47
CA GLY A 156 29.11 8.69 -0.47
C GLY A 156 28.45 10.03 -0.14
N GLN A 157 27.50 10.06 0.81
CA GLN A 157 26.60 11.20 1.02
C GLN A 157 26.81 11.98 2.34
N LEU A 158 27.94 11.78 3.05
CA LEU A 158 28.38 12.57 4.22
C LEU A 158 27.26 12.93 5.25
N GLY A 159 26.31 12.03 5.50
CA GLY A 159 25.23 12.26 6.47
C GLY A 159 24.01 13.03 5.96
N ARG A 160 23.84 13.19 4.64
CA ARG A 160 22.59 13.72 4.06
C ARG A 160 21.40 12.82 4.41
N ARG A 161 20.25 13.46 4.66
CA ARG A 161 19.00 12.78 5.01
C ARG A 161 18.38 12.11 3.78
N MET A 162 17.61 11.04 3.96
CA MET A 162 17.02 10.28 2.85
C MET A 162 16.03 11.09 2.01
N GLU A 163 15.30 12.01 2.65
CA GLU A 163 14.42 12.96 1.98
C GLU A 163 15.15 14.00 1.11
N SER A 164 16.48 14.13 1.24
CA SER A 164 17.29 15.05 0.43
C SER A 164 17.94 14.40 -0.80
N MET A 165 17.54 13.17 -1.12
CA MET A 165 18.05 12.41 -2.26
C MET A 165 16.94 11.83 -3.12
N VAL A 166 17.23 11.71 -4.42
CA VAL A 166 16.36 10.99 -5.36
C VAL A 166 16.82 9.53 -5.40
N LEU A 167 16.11 8.66 -4.68
CA LEU A 167 16.55 7.29 -4.45
C LEU A 167 16.78 6.50 -5.76
N PRO A 168 15.88 6.50 -6.76
CA PRO A 168 16.12 5.78 -8.02
C PRO A 168 17.40 6.24 -8.73
N LEU A 169 17.69 7.55 -8.70
CA LEU A 169 18.92 8.11 -9.27
C LEU A 169 20.16 7.62 -8.52
N GLU A 170 20.14 7.65 -7.18
CA GLU A 170 21.28 7.17 -6.39
C GLU A 170 21.53 5.67 -6.62
N LEU A 171 20.47 4.86 -6.77
CA LEU A 171 20.61 3.44 -7.10
C LEU A 171 21.20 3.22 -8.50
N LEU A 172 20.70 3.95 -9.52
CA LEU A 172 21.26 3.96 -10.88
C LEU A 172 22.76 4.30 -10.92
N GLN A 173 23.25 5.11 -9.98
CA GLN A 173 24.67 5.48 -9.89
C GLN A 173 25.54 4.43 -9.19
N GLN A 174 24.97 3.63 -8.29
CA GLN A 174 25.75 2.65 -7.51
C GLN A 174 25.91 1.32 -8.22
N PHE A 175 24.87 0.84 -8.90
CA PHE A 175 24.88 -0.50 -9.47
C PHE A 175 25.60 -0.58 -10.81
N LYS A 176 26.20 -1.75 -11.05
CA LYS A 176 26.79 -2.16 -12.34
C LYS A 176 26.10 -3.42 -12.83
N SER A 177 26.22 -3.74 -14.12
CA SER A 177 25.68 -5.00 -14.67
C SER A 177 26.19 -6.25 -13.95
N SER A 178 27.42 -6.22 -13.42
CA SER A 178 28.01 -7.31 -12.61
C SER A 178 27.34 -7.56 -11.27
N ASP A 179 26.49 -6.64 -10.79
CA ASP A 179 25.70 -6.82 -9.56
C ASP A 179 24.42 -7.67 -9.81
N PHE A 180 24.16 -8.09 -11.05
CA PHE A 180 22.95 -8.81 -11.48
C PHE A 180 23.27 -10.20 -12.01
N SER A 181 22.28 -11.08 -11.98
CA SER A 181 22.45 -12.47 -12.43
C SER A 181 22.46 -12.57 -13.96
N SER A 182 21.80 -11.63 -14.63
CA SER A 182 21.74 -11.54 -16.08
C SER A 182 21.68 -10.10 -16.56
N GLN A 183 22.09 -9.88 -17.81
CA GLN A 183 21.97 -8.58 -18.47
C GLN A 183 20.51 -8.13 -18.60
N GLN A 184 19.59 -9.06 -18.87
CA GLN A 184 18.15 -8.76 -18.96
C GLN A 184 17.58 -8.25 -17.63
N GLU A 185 17.99 -8.84 -16.52
CA GLU A 185 17.57 -8.39 -15.18
C GLU A 185 18.09 -6.98 -14.89
N PHE A 186 19.34 -6.69 -15.26
CA PHE A 186 19.92 -5.36 -15.12
C PHE A 186 19.17 -4.31 -15.95
N GLU A 187 18.86 -4.62 -17.21
CA GLU A 187 18.11 -3.73 -18.11
C GLU A 187 16.68 -3.50 -17.63
N ALA A 188 15.99 -4.54 -17.17
CA ALA A 188 14.65 -4.41 -16.58
C ALA A 188 14.67 -3.53 -15.33
N TRP A 189 15.64 -3.72 -14.44
CA TRP A 189 15.84 -2.88 -13.27
C TRP A 189 16.14 -1.42 -13.62
N GLN A 190 16.98 -1.18 -14.64
CA GLN A 190 17.29 0.16 -15.11
C GLN A 190 16.05 0.86 -15.67
N LYS A 191 15.30 0.16 -16.53
CA LYS A 191 14.03 0.65 -17.10
C LYS A 191 13.02 1.00 -16.01
N ARG A 192 12.87 0.14 -15.00
CA ARG A 192 12.01 0.40 -13.84
C ARG A 192 12.38 1.71 -13.14
N ASN A 193 13.65 1.93 -12.83
CA ASN A 193 14.08 3.16 -12.14
C ASN A 193 13.82 4.42 -12.99
N LEU A 194 13.99 4.34 -14.30
CA LEU A 194 13.66 5.44 -15.22
C LEU A 194 12.14 5.70 -15.28
N LYS A 195 11.30 4.65 -15.35
CA LYS A 195 9.84 4.78 -15.26
C LYS A 195 9.40 5.46 -13.95
N ILE A 196 10.03 5.13 -12.82
CA ILE A 196 9.72 5.77 -11.53
C ILE A 196 10.12 7.25 -11.54
N LEU A 197 11.26 7.60 -12.13
CA LEU A 197 11.66 9.01 -12.31
C LEU A 197 10.68 9.75 -13.23
N GLU A 198 10.23 9.12 -14.30
CA GLU A 198 9.22 9.68 -15.21
C GLU A 198 7.88 9.91 -14.50
N ALA A 199 7.38 8.89 -13.79
CA ALA A 199 6.14 8.97 -13.03
C ALA A 199 6.19 10.13 -12.04
N GLY A 200 7.27 10.25 -11.28
CA GLY A 200 7.38 11.21 -10.19
C GLY A 200 7.77 12.63 -10.59
N LEU A 201 8.57 12.80 -11.65
CA LEU A 201 9.11 14.11 -12.04
C LEU A 201 8.45 14.70 -13.27
N LEU A 202 7.81 13.88 -14.12
CA LEU A 202 7.21 14.33 -15.38
C LEU A 202 5.69 14.21 -15.40
N LEU A 203 5.13 13.11 -14.91
CA LEU A 203 3.69 12.86 -14.97
C LEU A 203 2.96 13.40 -13.74
N HIS A 204 3.49 13.10 -12.56
CA HIS A 204 2.87 13.44 -11.27
C HIS A 204 3.82 14.23 -10.37
N PRO A 205 4.39 15.35 -10.84
CA PRO A 205 5.27 16.16 -10.01
C PRO A 205 4.50 16.87 -8.91
N HIS A 206 5.09 16.95 -7.72
CA HIS A 206 4.53 17.73 -6.61
C HIS A 206 4.36 19.21 -6.97
N LEU A 207 5.32 19.75 -7.73
CA LEU A 207 5.29 21.12 -8.24
C LEU A 207 5.01 21.11 -9.75
N PRO A 208 4.02 21.89 -10.25
CA PRO A 208 3.72 21.98 -11.67
C PRO A 208 4.97 22.28 -12.51
N LEU A 209 5.07 21.64 -13.67
CA LEU A 209 6.17 21.88 -14.61
C LEU A 209 5.96 23.18 -15.37
N ASP A 210 7.07 23.84 -15.71
CA ASP A 210 7.03 24.93 -16.67
C ASP A 210 6.84 24.36 -18.08
N LYS A 211 5.93 24.96 -18.86
CA LYS A 211 5.60 24.55 -20.24
C LYS A 211 6.80 24.72 -21.19
N ALA A 212 7.71 25.63 -20.88
CA ALA A 212 8.97 25.84 -21.61
C ALA A 212 10.18 25.15 -20.95
N GLY A 213 9.95 24.29 -19.95
CA GLY A 213 11.00 23.70 -19.12
C GLY A 213 11.95 22.81 -19.93
N THR A 214 13.18 23.30 -20.15
CA THR A 214 14.25 22.56 -20.83
C THR A 214 14.59 21.26 -20.12
N ALA A 215 14.62 21.25 -18.77
CA ALA A 215 14.90 20.07 -17.96
C ALA A 215 13.86 18.94 -18.18
N SER A 216 12.57 19.28 -18.26
CA SER A 216 11.52 18.28 -18.49
C SER A 216 11.63 17.64 -19.87
N GLN A 217 11.96 18.43 -20.89
CA GLN A 217 12.19 17.92 -22.25
C GLN A 217 13.46 17.06 -22.33
N GLN A 218 14.53 17.49 -21.68
CA GLN A 218 15.78 16.73 -21.59
C GLN A 218 15.58 15.39 -20.88
N LEU A 219 14.79 15.35 -19.79
CA LEU A 219 14.52 14.09 -19.10
C LEU A 219 13.77 13.11 -20.00
N ARG A 220 12.75 13.57 -20.73
CA ARG A 220 12.02 12.74 -21.72
C ARG A 220 12.97 12.18 -22.76
N GLN A 221 13.81 13.02 -23.36
CA GLN A 221 14.81 12.58 -24.35
C GLN A 221 15.77 11.53 -23.78
N ILE A 222 16.24 11.70 -22.54
CA ILE A 222 17.13 10.71 -21.90
C ILE A 222 16.40 9.36 -21.71
N ILE A 223 15.14 9.39 -21.27
CA ILE A 223 14.32 8.18 -21.05
C ILE A 223 14.02 7.48 -22.38
N ASP A 224 13.65 8.24 -23.42
CA ASP A 224 13.39 7.70 -24.76
C ASP A 224 14.64 7.01 -25.32
N LEU A 225 15.81 7.67 -25.23
CA LEU A 225 17.09 7.09 -25.65
C LEU A 225 17.47 5.83 -24.84
N ALA A 226 17.16 5.82 -23.55
CA ALA A 226 17.42 4.69 -22.67
C ALA A 226 16.49 3.49 -22.93
N SER A 227 15.35 3.72 -23.59
CA SER A 227 14.41 2.67 -23.98
C SER A 227 14.95 1.85 -25.15
N ASP A 228 15.66 2.51 -26.09
CA ASP A 228 16.29 1.89 -27.25
C ASP A 228 17.64 1.23 -26.92
N ARG A 229 18.47 1.89 -26.09
CA ARG A 229 19.79 1.39 -25.70
C ARG A 229 20.02 1.56 -24.19
N PRO A 230 20.45 0.52 -23.46
CA PRO A 230 20.74 0.66 -22.03
C PRO A 230 21.80 1.74 -21.79
N MET A 231 21.56 2.62 -20.82
CA MET A 231 22.51 3.69 -20.52
C MET A 231 23.79 3.11 -19.93
N GLU A 232 24.92 3.74 -20.27
CA GLU A 232 26.22 3.39 -19.68
C GLU A 232 26.23 3.63 -18.17
N SER A 233 26.36 2.54 -17.41
CA SER A 233 26.38 2.57 -15.95
C SER A 233 27.66 3.18 -15.40
N GLY A 234 27.55 4.07 -14.42
CA GLY A 234 28.69 4.56 -13.65
C GLY A 234 28.58 6.04 -13.31
N LYS A 235 28.96 6.40 -12.08
CA LYS A 235 28.88 7.79 -11.57
C LYS A 235 29.60 8.83 -12.45
N HIS A 236 30.57 8.41 -13.25
CA HIS A 236 31.40 9.28 -14.09
C HIS A 236 31.06 9.28 -15.58
N SER A 237 30.07 8.49 -16.04
CA SER A 237 29.66 8.56 -17.44
C SER A 237 28.95 9.89 -17.73
N GLU A 238 29.15 10.43 -18.92
CA GLU A 238 28.52 11.70 -19.34
C GLU A 238 26.98 11.58 -19.29
N SER A 239 26.44 10.44 -19.72
CA SER A 239 25.00 10.14 -19.69
C SER A 239 24.43 10.15 -18.27
N MET A 240 25.15 9.61 -17.29
CA MET A 240 24.72 9.60 -15.89
C MET A 240 24.85 10.98 -15.22
N GLN A 241 25.84 11.78 -15.61
CA GLN A 241 25.97 13.17 -15.14
C GLN A 241 24.87 14.06 -15.71
N ALA A 242 24.54 13.89 -16.99
CA ALA A 242 23.42 14.57 -17.63
C ALA A 242 22.09 14.21 -16.94
N LEU A 243 21.82 12.91 -16.74
CA LEU A 243 20.63 12.47 -16.01
C LEU A 243 20.58 13.06 -14.60
N ARG A 244 21.68 13.01 -13.84
CA ARG A 244 21.75 13.59 -12.48
C ARG A 244 21.42 15.07 -12.49
N SER A 245 22.03 15.84 -13.40
CA SER A 245 21.81 17.29 -13.47
C SER A 245 20.34 17.62 -13.68
N VAL A 246 19.71 16.96 -14.66
CA VAL A 246 18.31 17.16 -15.01
C VAL A 246 17.37 16.72 -13.88
N VAL A 247 17.56 15.51 -13.35
CA VAL A 247 16.74 14.96 -12.27
C VAL A 247 16.81 15.84 -11.01
N MET A 248 18.00 16.26 -10.61
CA MET A 248 18.16 17.12 -9.43
C MET A 248 17.52 18.50 -9.65
N SER A 249 17.60 19.06 -10.87
CA SER A 249 16.93 20.32 -11.20
C SER A 249 15.40 20.23 -11.11
N LEU A 250 14.82 19.06 -11.37
CA LEU A 250 13.38 18.84 -11.28
C LEU A 250 12.94 18.52 -9.84
N ALA A 251 13.70 17.68 -9.13
CA ALA A 251 13.34 17.20 -7.80
C ALA A 251 13.58 18.23 -6.67
N CYS A 252 14.59 19.09 -6.78
CA CYS A 252 14.95 20.05 -5.72
C CYS A 252 14.26 21.42 -5.86
N ARG A 253 13.11 21.49 -6.54
CA ARG A 253 12.35 22.73 -6.70
C ARG A 253 11.57 23.08 -5.44
N SER A 254 11.27 24.36 -5.24
CA SER A 254 10.37 24.85 -4.19
C SER A 254 9.40 25.90 -4.73
N PHE A 255 8.32 26.17 -4.00
CA PHE A 255 7.29 27.15 -4.39
C PHE A 255 7.80 28.60 -4.42
N ASP A 256 8.82 28.93 -3.61
CA ASP A 256 9.45 30.25 -3.57
C ASP A 256 10.55 30.42 -4.64
N GLY A 257 10.80 29.39 -5.46
CA GLY A 257 11.84 29.39 -6.49
C GLY A 257 13.26 29.16 -5.97
N SER A 258 13.44 28.92 -4.66
CA SER A 258 14.72 28.52 -4.08
C SER A 258 15.04 27.03 -4.36
N VAL A 259 16.23 26.59 -3.94
CA VAL A 259 16.60 25.17 -4.00
C VAL A 259 16.15 24.50 -2.70
N SER A 260 15.21 23.57 -2.81
CA SER A 260 14.70 22.81 -1.67
C SER A 260 15.77 21.88 -1.11
N GLN A 261 15.82 21.77 0.22
CA GLN A 261 16.63 20.75 0.90
C GLN A 261 15.99 19.35 0.81
N THR A 262 14.71 19.28 0.43
CA THR A 262 13.97 18.04 0.20
C THR A 262 13.84 17.80 -1.30
N CYS A 263 14.02 16.55 -1.72
CA CYS A 263 13.82 16.13 -3.10
C CYS A 263 12.38 15.63 -3.29
N HIS A 264 11.59 16.38 -4.06
CA HIS A 264 10.21 16.06 -4.43
C HIS A 264 10.20 15.16 -5.67
N TRP A 265 10.37 13.84 -5.46
CA TRP A 265 10.40 12.85 -6.55
C TRP A 265 9.34 11.74 -6.41
N ALA A 266 8.75 11.55 -5.22
CA ALA A 266 7.80 10.48 -4.94
C ALA A 266 6.60 10.94 -4.11
N ASP A 267 6.40 12.25 -3.96
CA ASP A 267 5.40 12.88 -3.11
C ASP A 267 4.27 13.57 -3.91
N GLY A 268 4.27 13.40 -5.23
CA GLY A 268 3.16 13.79 -6.09
C GLY A 268 2.11 12.68 -6.25
N ILE A 269 0.85 13.10 -6.34
CA ILE A 269 -0.32 12.22 -6.49
C ILE A 269 -0.53 11.89 -7.98
N PRO A 270 -0.72 10.60 -8.35
CA PRO A 270 -1.04 9.49 -7.47
C PRO A 270 0.11 8.53 -7.15
N LEU A 271 1.33 8.80 -7.63
CA LEU A 271 2.49 7.94 -7.39
C LEU A 271 2.71 7.65 -5.90
N ASN A 272 2.65 8.68 -5.06
CA ASN A 272 2.85 8.55 -3.64
C ASN A 272 1.83 7.61 -2.96
N LEU A 273 0.56 7.73 -3.31
CA LEU A 273 -0.53 6.93 -2.77
C LEU A 273 -0.42 5.47 -3.21
N ARG A 274 -0.05 5.23 -4.47
CA ARG A 274 0.16 3.88 -5.01
C ARG A 274 1.33 3.18 -4.31
N LEU A 275 2.45 3.88 -4.11
CA LEU A 275 3.58 3.35 -3.34
C LEU A 275 3.21 3.11 -1.87
N TYR A 276 2.43 4.00 -1.26
CA TYR A 276 2.01 3.85 0.14
C TYR A 276 1.00 2.73 0.34
N GLN A 277 0.07 2.53 -0.60
CA GLN A 277 -0.85 1.40 -0.63
C GLN A 277 -0.07 0.08 -0.59
N VAL A 278 0.94 -0.05 -1.46
CA VAL A 278 1.79 -1.24 -1.52
C VAL A 278 2.55 -1.49 -0.22
N LEU A 279 2.94 -0.44 0.50
CA LEU A 279 3.47 -0.60 1.86
C LEU A 279 2.41 -1.16 2.79
N LEU A 280 1.22 -0.55 2.87
CA LEU A 280 0.15 -1.00 3.77
C LEU A 280 -0.31 -2.44 3.50
N GLU A 281 -0.24 -2.90 2.25
CA GLU A 281 -0.52 -4.29 1.89
C GLU A 281 0.44 -5.31 2.56
N ALA A 282 1.64 -4.87 2.99
CA ALA A 282 2.58 -5.69 3.75
C ALA A 282 2.13 -5.95 5.21
N CYS A 283 1.03 -5.36 5.66
CA CYS A 283 0.43 -5.65 6.96
C CYS A 283 -0.40 -6.94 6.97
N PHE A 284 -0.64 -7.56 5.82
CA PHE A 284 -1.40 -8.81 5.70
C PHE A 284 -0.46 -10.00 5.53
N ASP A 285 -0.84 -11.16 6.08
CA ASP A 285 -0.07 -12.39 5.94
C ASP A 285 -0.18 -12.93 4.51
N ILE A 286 0.96 -13.14 3.87
CA ILE A 286 1.05 -13.73 2.52
C ILE A 286 0.44 -15.14 2.42
N ASN A 287 0.40 -15.89 3.52
CA ASN A 287 -0.18 -17.24 3.55
C ASN A 287 -1.68 -17.22 3.86
N GLU A 288 -2.18 -16.14 4.44
CA GLU A 288 -3.57 -15.97 4.83
C GLU A 288 -3.97 -14.51 4.62
N GLU A 289 -4.36 -14.19 3.38
CA GLU A 289 -4.46 -12.81 2.89
C GLU A 289 -5.44 -11.91 3.65
N THR A 290 -6.40 -12.50 4.38
CA THR A 290 -7.35 -11.81 5.25
C THR A 290 -6.79 -11.46 6.63
N SER A 291 -5.68 -12.10 7.02
CA SER A 291 -5.12 -11.99 8.37
C SER A 291 -4.10 -10.86 8.46
N VAL A 292 -4.32 -9.92 9.38
CA VAL A 292 -3.32 -8.90 9.72
C VAL A 292 -2.22 -9.53 10.60
N ILE A 293 -0.95 -9.28 10.27
CA ILE A 293 0.20 -9.79 11.02
C ILE A 293 0.20 -9.32 12.49
N GLU A 294 0.78 -10.10 13.40
CA GLU A 294 0.82 -9.72 14.83
C GLU A 294 1.74 -8.52 15.09
N GLU A 295 2.74 -8.29 14.24
CA GLU A 295 3.72 -7.20 14.31
C GLU A 295 3.27 -5.91 13.61
N VAL A 296 1.97 -5.74 13.39
CA VAL A 296 1.42 -4.61 12.64
C VAL A 296 1.80 -3.25 13.25
N ASP A 297 1.88 -3.14 14.59
CA ASP A 297 2.29 -1.89 15.24
C ASP A 297 3.72 -1.50 14.85
N GLU A 298 4.67 -2.44 14.90
CA GLU A 298 6.04 -2.16 14.52
C GLU A 298 6.20 -1.92 13.02
N VAL A 299 5.45 -2.65 12.18
CA VAL A 299 5.49 -2.49 10.73
C VAL A 299 4.96 -1.11 10.33
N LEU A 300 3.83 -0.66 10.88
CA LEU A 300 3.29 0.68 10.62
C LEU A 300 4.23 1.78 11.12
N GLU A 301 4.89 1.60 12.26
CA GLU A 301 5.86 2.59 12.76
C GLU A 301 7.14 2.65 11.88
N LEU A 302 7.55 1.55 11.25
CA LEU A 302 8.60 1.58 10.23
C LEU A 302 8.14 2.29 8.95
N MET A 303 6.90 2.05 8.50
CA MET A 303 6.32 2.73 7.34
C MET A 303 6.19 4.23 7.58
N LYS A 304 5.93 4.67 8.82
CA LYS A 304 5.90 6.09 9.16
C LYS A 304 7.19 6.83 8.82
N LYS A 305 8.34 6.13 8.76
CA LYS A 305 9.62 6.73 8.35
C LYS A 305 9.64 7.12 6.86
N THR A 306 8.76 6.56 6.02
CA THR A 306 8.68 6.90 4.59
C THR A 306 7.83 8.13 4.32
N TRP A 307 7.07 8.61 5.32
CA TRP A 307 6.08 9.69 5.15
C TRP A 307 6.65 10.96 4.55
N VAL A 308 7.86 11.38 4.94
CA VAL A 308 8.49 12.59 4.41
C VAL A 308 8.84 12.43 2.92
N ILE A 309 9.26 11.24 2.50
CA ILE A 309 9.62 10.95 1.09
C ILE A 309 8.37 10.88 0.20
N LEU A 310 7.28 10.35 0.74
CA LEU A 310 6.03 10.14 0.02
C LEU A 310 5.01 11.30 0.22
N GLY A 311 5.33 12.32 1.00
CA GLY A 311 4.37 13.37 1.35
C GLY A 311 3.11 12.86 2.07
N ILE A 312 3.23 11.76 2.84
CA ILE A 312 2.12 11.17 3.58
C ILE A 312 2.02 11.82 4.96
N ASN A 313 0.81 12.08 5.41
CA ASN A 313 0.50 12.52 6.76
C ASN A 313 -0.51 11.57 7.41
N GLN A 314 -0.87 11.84 8.67
CA GLN A 314 -1.81 10.99 9.41
C GLN A 314 -3.17 10.85 8.70
N MET A 315 -3.66 11.94 8.10
CA MET A 315 -4.97 11.97 7.44
C MET A 315 -4.99 11.09 6.19
N LEU A 316 -3.97 11.22 5.33
CA LEU A 316 -3.79 10.36 4.17
C LEU A 316 -3.58 8.90 4.59
N HIS A 317 -2.85 8.65 5.67
CA HIS A 317 -2.70 7.31 6.22
C HIS A 317 -4.05 6.70 6.62
N ASN A 318 -4.87 7.42 7.40
CA ASN A 318 -6.18 6.95 7.84
C ASN A 318 -7.07 6.58 6.64
N LEU A 319 -7.11 7.44 5.63
CA LEU A 319 -7.86 7.21 4.40
C LEU A 319 -7.34 6.00 3.61
N CYS A 320 -6.01 5.94 3.37
CA CYS A 320 -5.40 4.84 2.63
C CYS A 320 -5.57 3.49 3.35
N PHE A 321 -5.44 3.48 4.68
CA PHE A 321 -5.54 2.24 5.44
C PHE A 321 -6.97 1.73 5.55
N SER A 322 -7.96 2.63 5.69
CA SER A 322 -9.38 2.29 5.57
C SER A 322 -9.69 1.66 4.21
N TRP A 323 -9.20 2.27 3.12
CA TRP A 323 -9.32 1.70 1.78
C TRP A 323 -8.67 0.31 1.67
N VAL A 324 -7.43 0.15 2.14
CA VAL A 324 -6.71 -1.13 2.03
C VAL A 324 -7.41 -2.26 2.80
N LEU A 325 -7.93 -1.99 4.00
CA LEU A 325 -8.72 -2.96 4.78
C LEU A 325 -10.02 -3.34 4.06
N PHE A 326 -10.75 -2.33 3.57
CA PHE A 326 -11.97 -2.54 2.80
C PHE A 326 -11.72 -3.32 1.51
N HIS A 327 -10.75 -2.90 0.71
CA HIS A 327 -10.38 -3.56 -0.54
C HIS A 327 -9.94 -5.01 -0.27
N ARG A 328 -9.18 -5.25 0.80
CA ARG A 328 -8.78 -6.62 1.16
C ARG A 328 -9.99 -7.48 1.49
N TYR A 329 -10.96 -6.97 2.24
CA TYR A 329 -12.20 -7.68 2.53
C TYR A 329 -12.96 -8.06 1.24
N VAL A 330 -13.11 -7.12 0.30
CA VAL A 330 -13.83 -7.39 -0.96
C VAL A 330 -13.06 -8.37 -1.85
N ALA A 331 -11.77 -8.12 -2.07
CA ALA A 331 -10.92 -8.94 -2.95
C ALA A 331 -10.75 -10.39 -2.45
N THR A 332 -10.92 -10.62 -1.15
CA THR A 332 -10.87 -11.97 -0.55
C THR A 332 -12.24 -12.65 -0.48
N GLY A 333 -13.25 -12.13 -1.20
CA GLY A 333 -14.57 -12.75 -1.27
C GLY A 333 -15.41 -12.57 -0.02
N GLN A 334 -15.21 -11.47 0.72
CA GLN A 334 -16.04 -11.08 1.86
C GLN A 334 -15.98 -12.06 3.05
N ILE A 335 -14.85 -12.76 3.21
CA ILE A 335 -14.68 -13.83 4.21
C ILE A 335 -14.51 -13.27 5.63
N GLU A 336 -13.64 -12.26 5.82
CA GLU A 336 -13.25 -11.79 7.16
C GLU A 336 -13.93 -10.47 7.51
N THR A 337 -15.09 -10.54 8.16
CA THR A 337 -15.90 -9.36 8.51
C THR A 337 -15.20 -8.38 9.44
N ASP A 338 -14.21 -8.86 10.22
CA ASP A 338 -13.43 -8.01 11.11
C ASP A 338 -12.64 -6.93 10.32
N LEU A 339 -12.27 -7.20 9.05
CA LEU A 339 -11.64 -6.21 8.17
C LEU A 339 -12.60 -5.09 7.75
N LEU A 340 -13.85 -5.45 7.45
CA LEU A 340 -14.90 -4.47 7.10
C LEU A 340 -15.20 -3.57 8.30
N PHE A 341 -15.30 -4.16 9.49
CA PHE A 341 -15.47 -3.44 10.75
C PHE A 341 -14.27 -2.51 11.05
N ALA A 342 -13.05 -2.98 10.82
CA ALA A 342 -11.84 -2.16 10.95
C ALA A 342 -11.83 -0.96 10.00
N ALA A 343 -12.27 -1.16 8.75
CA ALA A 343 -12.39 -0.08 7.77
C ALA A 343 -13.42 0.99 8.20
N ASP A 344 -14.59 0.56 8.71
CA ASP A 344 -15.64 1.46 9.23
C ASP A 344 -15.17 2.24 10.46
N ASN A 345 -14.45 1.59 11.39
CA ASN A 345 -13.86 2.28 12.54
C ASN A 345 -12.88 3.39 12.12
N LEU A 346 -12.06 3.15 11.09
CA LEU A 346 -11.17 4.19 10.56
C LEU A 346 -11.93 5.32 9.87
N LEU A 347 -13.12 5.07 9.30
CA LEU A 347 -13.94 6.15 8.73
C LEU A 347 -14.36 7.19 9.77
N MET A 348 -14.42 6.83 11.06
CA MET A 348 -14.66 7.79 12.14
C MET A 348 -13.53 8.82 12.28
N ASP A 349 -12.28 8.41 12.06
CA ASP A 349 -11.14 9.32 12.07
C ASP A 349 -11.05 10.09 10.75
N VAL A 350 -11.33 9.43 9.60
CA VAL A 350 -11.44 10.09 8.29
C VAL A 350 -12.49 11.20 8.31
N GLN A 351 -13.62 11.01 9.01
CA GLN A 351 -14.65 12.04 9.16
C GLN A 351 -14.12 13.26 9.94
N LYS A 352 -13.36 13.04 11.03
CA LYS A 352 -12.75 14.14 11.80
C LYS A 352 -11.72 14.88 10.94
N ASP A 353 -10.91 14.12 10.21
CA ASP A 353 -9.89 14.63 9.31
C ASP A 353 -10.50 15.50 8.19
N ALA A 354 -11.57 15.01 7.55
CA ALA A 354 -12.31 15.75 6.52
C ALA A 354 -12.89 17.09 7.04
N LYS A 355 -13.31 17.14 8.31
CA LYS A 355 -13.79 18.38 8.95
C LYS A 355 -12.66 19.35 9.28
N ALA A 356 -11.45 18.84 9.51
CA ALA A 356 -10.29 19.63 9.95
C ALA A 356 -9.50 20.26 8.80
N THR A 357 -9.45 19.61 7.63
CA THR A 357 -8.68 20.10 6.48
C THR A 357 -9.53 20.83 5.45
N LYS A 358 -8.86 21.65 4.63
CA LYS A 358 -9.41 22.25 3.41
C LYS A 358 -8.51 22.01 2.20
N ASP A 359 -7.63 21.03 2.29
CA ASP A 359 -6.73 20.67 1.21
C ASP A 359 -7.54 20.09 0.02
N PRO A 360 -7.55 20.76 -1.15
CA PRO A 360 -8.29 20.27 -2.31
C PRO A 360 -7.75 18.94 -2.84
N ALA A 361 -6.45 18.65 -2.67
CA ALA A 361 -5.87 17.38 -3.08
C ALA A 361 -6.41 16.23 -2.23
N TYR A 362 -6.44 16.41 -0.90
CA TYR A 362 -7.06 15.45 0.02
C TYR A 362 -8.55 15.24 -0.29
N SER A 363 -9.30 16.32 -0.48
CA SER A 363 -10.74 16.31 -0.79
C SER A 363 -11.06 15.45 -2.02
N LYS A 364 -10.29 15.64 -3.11
CA LYS A 364 -10.44 14.83 -4.33
C LYS A 364 -10.24 13.33 -4.09
N ILE A 365 -9.21 12.95 -3.31
CA ILE A 365 -8.90 11.55 -3.01
C ILE A 365 -9.96 10.95 -2.07
N LEU A 366 -10.38 11.71 -1.05
CA LEU A 366 -11.43 11.36 -0.13
C LEU A 366 -12.72 11.04 -0.88
N SER A 367 -13.18 11.97 -1.73
CA SER A 367 -14.37 11.80 -2.56
C SER A 367 -14.29 10.56 -3.46
N SER A 368 -13.17 10.34 -4.13
CA SER A 368 -12.94 9.14 -4.98
C SER A 368 -13.01 7.83 -4.18
N THR A 369 -12.36 7.80 -3.01
CA THR A 369 -12.30 6.62 -2.13
C THR A 369 -13.66 6.29 -1.55
N LEU A 370 -14.34 7.28 -0.98
CA LEU A 370 -15.66 7.09 -0.36
C LEU A 370 -16.74 6.77 -1.39
N SER A 371 -16.66 7.33 -2.61
CA SER A 371 -17.58 6.97 -3.69
C SER A 371 -17.43 5.51 -4.11
N SER A 372 -16.20 4.99 -4.10
CA SER A 372 -15.93 3.58 -4.41
C SER A 372 -16.49 2.65 -3.33
N ILE A 373 -16.27 2.99 -2.04
CA ILE A 373 -16.83 2.27 -0.90
C ILE A 373 -18.36 2.31 -0.91
N LEU A 374 -18.93 3.50 -1.10
CA LEU A 374 -20.38 3.71 -1.12
C LEU A 374 -21.02 2.96 -2.29
N GLY A 375 -20.44 3.05 -3.49
CA GLY A 375 -20.95 2.36 -4.67
C GLY A 375 -21.00 0.84 -4.47
N TRP A 376 -19.97 0.25 -3.88
CA TRP A 376 -19.98 -1.17 -3.52
C TRP A 376 -21.06 -1.50 -2.49
N ALA A 377 -21.18 -0.71 -1.40
CA ALA A 377 -22.17 -0.94 -0.37
C ALA A 377 -23.61 -0.84 -0.93
N GLU A 378 -23.87 0.15 -1.78
CA GLU A 378 -25.18 0.39 -2.38
C GLU A 378 -25.61 -0.73 -3.33
N ARG A 379 -24.69 -1.42 -4.03
CA ARG A 379 -25.02 -2.61 -4.84
C ARG A 379 -25.72 -3.68 -3.99
N GLY A 380 -25.20 -3.94 -2.80
CA GLY A 380 -25.80 -4.88 -1.85
C GLY A 380 -27.10 -4.36 -1.24
N LEU A 381 -27.09 -3.13 -0.75
CA LEU A 381 -28.18 -2.56 0.05
C LEU A 381 -29.44 -2.23 -0.76
N LEU A 382 -29.30 -1.75 -2.00
CA LEU A 382 -30.44 -1.42 -2.87
C LEU A 382 -31.28 -2.64 -3.27
N ALA A 383 -30.70 -3.84 -3.15
CA ALA A 383 -31.33 -5.13 -3.43
C ALA A 383 -31.20 -6.10 -2.25
N TYR A 384 -31.20 -5.59 -1.01
CA TYR A 384 -30.83 -6.38 0.17
C TYR A 384 -31.62 -7.69 0.36
N HIS A 385 -32.88 -7.79 -0.11
CA HIS A 385 -33.66 -9.03 -0.04
C HIS A 385 -33.04 -10.17 -0.86
N GLY A 386 -32.32 -9.84 -1.94
CA GLY A 386 -31.60 -10.81 -2.77
C GLY A 386 -30.12 -10.95 -2.39
N SER A 387 -29.50 -9.86 -1.94
CA SER A 387 -28.07 -9.82 -1.60
C SER A 387 -27.75 -10.43 -0.23
N PHE A 388 -28.68 -10.38 0.72
CA PHE A 388 -28.49 -10.91 2.06
C PHE A 388 -29.51 -12.01 2.37
N TYR A 389 -29.02 -13.17 2.77
CA TYR A 389 -29.76 -14.36 3.14
C TYR A 389 -29.34 -14.83 4.53
N ARG A 390 -29.97 -15.88 5.06
CA ARG A 390 -29.70 -16.38 6.42
C ARG A 390 -28.22 -16.66 6.73
N GLY A 391 -27.37 -16.89 5.73
CA GLY A 391 -25.95 -17.21 5.92
C GLY A 391 -25.01 -16.00 5.95
N ASN A 392 -25.45 -14.82 5.53
CA ASN A 392 -24.62 -13.60 5.52
C ASN A 392 -25.34 -12.35 6.05
N ILE A 393 -26.51 -12.52 6.68
CA ILE A 393 -27.34 -11.41 7.19
C ILE A 393 -26.60 -10.56 8.23
N ASP A 394 -25.71 -11.16 9.02
CA ASP A 394 -24.93 -10.48 10.04
C ASP A 394 -23.99 -9.41 9.44
N ILE A 395 -23.59 -9.58 8.18
CA ILE A 395 -22.73 -8.65 7.45
C ILE A 395 -23.50 -7.40 7.02
N MET A 396 -24.81 -7.51 6.79
CA MET A 396 -25.65 -6.42 6.29
C MET A 396 -25.55 -5.18 7.18
N GLN A 397 -25.51 -5.36 8.50
CA GLN A 397 -25.37 -4.25 9.45
C GLN A 397 -24.04 -3.50 9.24
N ASN A 398 -22.94 -4.22 9.02
CA ASN A 398 -21.62 -3.63 8.79
C ASN A 398 -21.57 -2.90 7.45
N VAL A 399 -22.14 -3.47 6.39
CA VAL A 399 -22.24 -2.84 5.07
C VAL A 399 -23.09 -1.57 5.13
N LEU A 400 -24.21 -1.61 5.86
CA LEU A 400 -25.06 -0.45 6.06
C LEU A 400 -24.34 0.65 6.83
N SER A 401 -23.65 0.31 7.93
CA SER A 401 -22.85 1.25 8.72
C SER A 401 -21.81 1.95 7.83
N LEU A 402 -21.00 1.17 7.11
CA LEU A 402 -19.96 1.67 6.23
C LEU A 402 -20.51 2.58 5.12
N GLY A 403 -21.57 2.13 4.44
CA GLY A 403 -22.20 2.90 3.37
C GLY A 403 -22.80 4.22 3.87
N VAL A 404 -23.48 4.21 5.02
CA VAL A 404 -24.03 5.43 5.63
C VAL A 404 -22.92 6.38 6.09
N SER A 405 -21.84 5.86 6.70
CA SER A 405 -20.66 6.63 7.08
C SER A 405 -20.04 7.33 5.86
N ALA A 406 -19.79 6.59 4.78
CA ALA A 406 -19.24 7.15 3.54
C ALA A 406 -20.16 8.23 2.93
N ALA A 407 -21.47 7.97 2.85
CA ALA A 407 -22.45 8.93 2.33
C ALA A 407 -22.51 10.22 3.17
N LYS A 408 -22.45 10.11 4.50
CA LYS A 408 -22.44 11.27 5.40
C LYS A 408 -21.22 12.15 5.16
N ILE A 409 -20.02 11.55 5.11
CA ILE A 409 -18.78 12.30 4.90
C ILE A 409 -18.80 13.03 3.54
N LEU A 410 -19.24 12.36 2.47
CA LEU A 410 -19.38 12.95 1.14
C LEU A 410 -20.35 14.14 1.11
N VAL A 411 -21.50 14.02 1.76
CA VAL A 411 -22.50 15.12 1.79
C VAL A 411 -21.99 16.31 2.62
N GLU A 412 -21.32 16.06 3.74
CA GLU A 412 -20.69 17.10 4.55
C GLU A 412 -19.60 17.86 3.77
N GLU A 413 -18.78 17.14 2.99
CA GLU A 413 -17.75 17.70 2.12
C GLU A 413 -18.37 18.65 1.07
N ILE A 414 -19.38 18.17 0.32
CA ILE A 414 -20.09 18.96 -0.70
C ILE A 414 -20.83 20.17 -0.07
N SER A 415 -21.45 19.99 1.10
CA SER A 415 -22.18 21.06 1.79
C SER A 415 -21.25 22.14 2.37
N SER A 416 -19.99 21.80 2.65
CA SER A 416 -18.99 22.77 3.08
C SER A 416 -18.59 23.72 1.93
N GLU A 417 -18.65 23.23 0.69
CA GLU A 417 -18.34 23.97 -0.53
C GLU A 417 -19.50 24.90 -0.94
N TYR A 418 -20.75 24.49 -0.70
CA TYR A 418 -21.95 25.30 -0.94
C TYR A 418 -22.52 25.85 0.38
N ARG A 419 -21.96 26.97 0.87
CA ARG A 419 -22.58 27.75 1.96
C ARG A 419 -23.98 28.21 1.55
N ARG A 420 -25.03 27.48 1.95
CA ARG A 420 -26.35 27.99 2.37
C ARG A 420 -27.33 26.85 2.69
N LYS A 421 -27.74 26.82 3.96
CA LYS A 421 -29.13 26.62 4.39
C LYS A 421 -29.84 25.40 3.76
N ARG A 422 -29.28 24.20 3.93
CA ARG A 422 -30.09 22.98 3.87
C ARG A 422 -30.48 22.64 5.30
N ASN A 423 -31.76 22.34 5.53
CA ASN A 423 -32.17 21.67 6.76
C ASN A 423 -31.25 20.47 6.98
N GLU A 424 -30.98 20.13 8.24
CA GLU A 424 -30.37 18.86 8.64
C GLU A 424 -31.25 17.72 8.10
N VAL A 425 -31.08 17.40 6.82
CA VAL A 425 -31.65 16.22 6.21
C VAL A 425 -30.82 15.11 6.80
N ASP A 426 -31.47 14.22 7.55
CA ASP A 426 -30.79 13.06 8.10
C ASP A 426 -30.40 12.15 6.93
N VAL A 427 -29.19 12.36 6.41
CA VAL A 427 -28.60 11.61 5.29
C VAL A 427 -28.67 10.11 5.55
N ALA A 428 -28.58 9.66 6.80
CA ALA A 428 -28.75 8.25 7.12
C ALA A 428 -30.19 7.79 6.86
N CYS A 429 -31.18 8.48 7.41
CA CYS A 429 -32.58 8.10 7.24
C CYS A 429 -33.00 8.12 5.77
N ASP A 430 -32.61 9.13 5.00
CA ASP A 430 -32.93 9.24 3.58
C ASP A 430 -32.32 8.08 2.76
N ARG A 431 -31.06 7.72 3.05
CA ARG A 431 -30.40 6.58 2.39
C ARG A 431 -31.05 5.26 2.77
N VAL A 432 -31.34 5.04 4.05
CA VAL A 432 -32.00 3.83 4.53
C VAL A 432 -33.39 3.68 3.91
N ASP A 433 -34.20 4.75 3.88
CA ASP A 433 -35.51 4.75 3.23
C ASP A 433 -35.40 4.42 1.74
N THR A 434 -34.41 4.98 1.04
CA THR A 434 -34.12 4.66 -0.36
C THR A 434 -33.81 3.18 -0.55
N TYR A 435 -32.95 2.60 0.29
CA TYR A 435 -32.59 1.17 0.22
C TYR A 435 -33.81 0.28 0.47
N ILE A 436 -34.65 0.61 1.47
CA ILE A 436 -35.88 -0.11 1.78
C ILE A 436 -36.84 -0.09 0.59
N ARG A 437 -37.16 1.09 0.06
CA ARG A 437 -38.10 1.22 -1.07
C ARG A 437 -37.61 0.50 -2.31
N SER A 438 -36.33 0.65 -2.66
CA SER A 438 -35.71 -0.01 -3.82
C SER A 438 -35.80 -1.54 -3.69
N SER A 439 -35.34 -2.07 -2.56
CA SER A 439 -35.26 -3.51 -2.33
C SER A 439 -36.65 -4.16 -2.26
N VAL A 440 -37.61 -3.54 -1.59
CA VAL A 440 -39.01 -4.02 -1.53
C VAL A 440 -39.66 -4.01 -2.92
N ARG A 441 -39.44 -2.95 -3.71
CA ARG A 441 -39.95 -2.86 -5.09
C ARG A 441 -39.39 -4.00 -5.95
N ASN A 442 -38.10 -4.28 -5.84
CA ASN A 442 -37.44 -5.36 -6.58
C ASN A 442 -37.97 -6.74 -6.14
N ALA A 443 -38.09 -6.98 -4.84
CA ALA A 443 -38.63 -8.23 -4.30
C ALA A 443 -40.08 -8.48 -4.74
N TYR A 444 -40.93 -7.44 -4.73
CA TYR A 444 -42.31 -7.53 -5.22
C TYR A 444 -42.38 -7.84 -6.72
N ALA A 445 -41.53 -7.20 -7.53
CA ALA A 445 -41.47 -7.48 -8.96
C ALA A 445 -41.04 -8.94 -9.26
N GLN A 446 -40.09 -9.48 -8.51
CA GLN A 446 -39.67 -10.88 -8.64
C GLN A 446 -40.77 -11.86 -8.21
N ALA A 447 -41.41 -11.62 -7.06
CA ALA A 447 -42.48 -12.48 -6.55
C ALA A 447 -43.70 -12.48 -7.48
N SER A 448 -44.09 -11.33 -8.02
CA SER A 448 -45.19 -11.23 -8.99
C SER A 448 -44.88 -11.97 -10.28
N PHE A 449 -43.66 -11.86 -10.82
CA PHE A 449 -43.26 -12.63 -12.01
C PHE A 449 -43.41 -14.15 -11.78
N HIS A 450 -42.94 -14.67 -10.63
CA HIS A 450 -43.10 -16.08 -10.26
C HIS A 450 -44.54 -16.55 -10.06
N ILE A 451 -45.51 -15.66 -9.83
CA ILE A 451 -46.92 -16.00 -9.70
C ILE A 451 -47.62 -16.06 -11.07
N PHE A 452 -47.11 -15.32 -12.06
CA PHE A 452 -47.71 -15.21 -13.40
C PHE A 452 -47.04 -16.07 -14.48
N THR A 453 -45.93 -16.74 -14.17
CA THR A 453 -45.28 -17.78 -14.99
C THR A 453 -45.40 -19.13 -14.32
#